data_AF-A0A5P9HLL4-F1
#
_entry.id   AF-A0A5P9HLL4-F1
#
_cell.length_a   1.000
_cell.length_b   1.000
_cell.length_c   1.000
_cell.angle_alpha   90.00
_cell.angle_beta   90.00
_cell.angle_gamma   90.00
#
_symmetry.space_group_name_H-M   'P 1'
#
loop_
_entity.id
_entity.type
_entity.pdbx_description
1 polymer ?
#
loop_
_entity_poly.entity_id
_entity_poly.type
_entity_poly.pdbx_seq_one_letter_code
_entity_poly.pdbx_strand_id
1 'polypeptide(L)' 'MEIDIIDEGVLPLLDIITILLVDDNPINGIVLLALLKMVTKDRLVRISFTLLIIVLGSLNSE' A
#
# COMPACT_ATOMS: atom_id res chain seq x y z
N MET A 1 -7.49 -12.45 -22.89
CA MET A 1 -7.49 -11.60 -21.69
C MET A 1 -6.05 -11.23 -21.44
N GLU A 2 -5.73 -9.96 -21.57
CA GLU A 2 -4.41 -9.44 -21.24
C GLU A 2 -4.35 -9.35 -19.71
N ILE A 3 -3.50 -10.15 -19.08
CA ILE A 3 -3.29 -10.08 -17.64
C ILE A 3 -2.50 -8.80 -17.39
N ASP A 4 -3.11 -7.78 -16.79
CA ASP A 4 -2.37 -6.64 -16.27
C ASP A 4 -1.61 -7.13 -15.03
N ILE A 5 -0.37 -7.55 -15.24
CA ILE A 5 0.55 -8.08 -14.22
C ILE A 5 0.65 -7.13 -13.02
N ILE A 6 0.53 -5.82 -13.26
CA ILE A 6 0.64 -4.83 -12.21
C ILE A 6 -0.64 -4.83 -11.36
N ASP A 7 -1.83 -4.84 -11.96
CA ASP A 7 -3.09 -4.79 -11.21
C ASP A 7 -3.45 -6.13 -10.54
N GLU A 8 -3.21 -7.25 -11.20
CA GLU A 8 -3.57 -8.58 -10.69
C GLU A 8 -2.47 -9.21 -9.81
N GLY A 9 -1.22 -8.77 -9.95
CA GLY A 9 -0.09 -9.34 -9.23
C GLY A 9 0.59 -8.36 -8.27
N VAL A 10 1.12 -7.25 -8.81
CA VAL A 10 2.00 -6.35 -8.05
C VAL A 10 1.23 -5.54 -7.01
N LEU A 11 0.06 -4.99 -7.34
CA LEU A 11 -0.73 -4.17 -6.41
C LEU A 11 -1.17 -4.94 -5.15
N PRO A 12 -1.76 -6.16 -5.27
CA PRO A 12 -2.10 -6.95 -4.09
C PRO A 12 -0.89 -7.29 -3.23
N LEU A 13 0.26 -7.61 -3.85
CA LEU A 13 1.49 -7.88 -3.13
C LEU A 13 2.00 -6.64 -2.38
N LEU A 14 1.96 -5.47 -3.04
CA LEU A 14 2.35 -4.20 -2.44
C LEU A 14 1.45 -3.84 -1.26
N ASP A 15 0.14 -4.12 -1.35
CA ASP A 15 -0.78 -3.93 -0.23
C ASP A 15 -0.38 -4.80 0.97
N ILE A 16 -0.10 -6.09 0.75
CA ILE A 16 0.31 -7.01 1.82
C ILE A 16 1.61 -6.53 2.48
N ILE A 17 2.61 -6.17 1.67
CA ILE A 17 3.89 -5.65 2.16
C ILE A 17 3.66 -4.39 3.02
N THR A 18 2.80 -3.49 2.56
CA THR A 18 2.48 -2.26 3.30
C THR A 18 1.83 -2.57 4.64
N ILE A 19 0.89 -3.52 4.71
CA ILE A 19 0.24 -3.92 5.96
C ILE A 19 1.26 -4.44 6.98
N LEU A 20 2.24 -5.23 6.50
CA LEU A 20 3.22 -5.88 7.37
C LEU A 20 4.35 -4.95 7.83
N LEU A 21 4.67 -3.91 7.05
CA LEU A 21 5.85 -3.07 7.31
C LEU A 21 5.54 -1.74 8.00
N VAL A 22 4.29 -1.25 7.92
CA VAL A 22 4.01 0.13 8.36
C VAL A 22 3.73 0.27 9.85
N ASP A 23 3.18 -0.76 10.49
CA ASP A 23 2.74 -0.74 11.89
C ASP A 23 2.76 -2.17 12.45
N ASP A 24 3.17 -2.35 13.72
CA ASP A 24 3.18 -3.63 14.40
C ASP A 24 1.78 -4.24 14.53
N ASN A 25 0.75 -3.40 14.58
CA ASN A 25 -0.64 -3.83 14.53
C ASN A 25 -1.13 -3.85 13.07
N PRO A 26 -1.31 -5.03 12.45
CA PRO A 26 -1.71 -5.15 11.05
C PRO A 26 -3.09 -4.54 10.76
N ILE A 27 -3.94 -4.38 11.78
CA ILE A 27 -5.24 -3.71 11.63
C ILE A 27 -5.05 -2.26 11.19
N ASN A 28 -4.04 -1.56 11.72
CA ASN A 28 -3.75 -0.16 11.36
C ASN A 28 -3.34 -0.06 9.89
N GLY A 29 -2.47 -0.97 9.41
CA GLY A 29 -2.07 -1.05 8.01
C GLY A 29 -3.25 -1.31 7.06
N ILE A 30 -4.17 -2.20 7.44
CA ILE A 30 -5.39 -2.48 6.67
C ILE A 30 -6.28 -1.24 6.57
N VAL A 31 -6.52 -0.56 7.70
CA VAL A 31 -7.36 0.65 7.74
C VAL A 31 -6.73 1.75 6.89
N LEU A 32 -5.42 1.96 6.99
CA LEU A 32 -4.68 2.96 6.23
C LEU A 32 -4.82 2.73 4.72
N LEU A 33 -4.61 1.50 4.25
CA LEU A 33 -4.77 1.14 2.84
C LEU A 33 -6.20 1.29 2.33
N ALA A 34 -7.18 0.89 3.15
CA ALA A 34 -8.59 1.05 2.80
C ALA A 34 -8.95 2.53 2.61
N LEU A 35 -8.51 3.39 3.54
CA LEU A 35 -8.69 4.84 3.44
C LEU A 35 -7.97 5.40 2.22
N LEU A 36 -6.72 5.01 1.98
CA LEU A 36 -5.93 5.48 0.84
C LEU A 36 -6.62 5.14 -0.49
N LYS A 37 -7.11 3.91 -0.64
CA LYS A 37 -7.87 3.46 -1.82
C LYS A 37 -9.20 4.18 -1.98
N MET A 38 -9.85 4.55 -0.87
CA MET A 38 -11.11 5.28 -0.89
C MET A 38 -10.92 6.74 -1.34
N VAL A 39 -9.86 7.41 -0.87
CA VAL A 39 -9.61 8.83 -1.18
C VAL A 39 -8.86 9.04 -2.50
N THR A 40 -8.18 8.01 -3.01
CA THR A 40 -7.33 8.11 -4.21
C THR A 40 -7.90 7.30 -5.37
N LYS A 41 -8.43 8.00 -6.38
CA LYS A 41 -8.94 7.37 -7.62
C LYS A 41 -7.84 7.06 -8.64
N ASP A 42 -6.82 7.90 -8.72
CA ASP A 42 -5.74 7.74 -9.68
C ASP A 42 -4.78 6.60 -9.26
N ARG A 43 -4.50 5.71 -10.22
CA ARG A 43 -3.67 4.51 -9.99
C ARG A 43 -2.24 4.86 -9.61
N LEU A 44 -1.62 5.79 -10.34
CA LEU A 44 -0.22 6.19 -10.12
C LEU A 44 -0.08 6.92 -8.79
N VAL A 45 -1.02 7.79 -8.47
CA VAL A 45 -1.04 8.51 -7.19
C VAL A 45 -1.16 7.53 -6.02
N ARG A 46 -2.03 6.52 -6.13
CA ARG A 46 -2.18 5.49 -5.10
C ARG A 46 -0.90 4.69 -4.89
N ILE A 47 -0.26 4.22 -5.96
CA ILE A 47 1.03 3.50 -5.89
C ILE A 47 2.09 4.39 -5.23
N SER A 48 2.16 5.66 -5.63
CA SER A 48 3.12 6.62 -5.10
C SER A 48 2.93 6.85 -3.59
N PHE A 49 1.69 7.00 -3.13
CA PHE A 49 1.40 7.12 -1.70
C PHE A 49 1.69 5.85 -0.92
N THR A 50 1.36 4.68 -1.46
CA THR A 50 1.68 3.41 -0.81
C THR A 50 3.19 3.25 -0.62
N LEU A 51 3.99 3.58 -1.63
CA LEU A 51 5.46 3.59 -1.52
C LEU A 51 5.96 4.62 -0.51
N LEU A 52 5.40 5.84 -0.50
CA LEU A 52 5.75 6.87 0.47
C LEU A 52 5.46 6.43 1.91
N ILE A 53 4.32 5.77 2.13
CA ILE A 53 3.91 5.24 3.44
C ILE A 53 4.91 4.19 3.93
N ILE A 54 5.35 3.27 3.06
CA ILE A 54 6.38 2.26 3.41
C ILE A 54 7.66 2.96 3.86
N VAL A 55 8.14 3.96 3.10
CA VAL A 55 9.36 4.69 3.44
C VAL A 55 9.20 5.43 4.77
N LEU A 56 8.09 6.13 4.98
CA LEU A 56 7.82 6.85 6.24
C LEU A 56 7.72 5.91 7.44
N GLY A 57 7.05 4.77 7.29
CA GLY A 57 6.98 3.73 8.33
C GLY A 57 8.37 3.25 8.72
N SER A 58 9.22 2.94 7.73
CA SER A 58 10.59 2.46 7.98
C SER A 58 11.48 3.47 8.71
N LEU A 59 11.31 4.77 8.45
CA LEU A 59 12.09 5.83 9.10
C LEU A 59 11.69 6.05 10.57
N ASN A 60 10.47 5.69 10.95
CA ASN A 60 9.99 5.80 12.33
C ASN A 60 10.31 4.56 13.16
N SER A 61 10.78 3.48 12.54
CA SER A 61 11.16 2.23 13.22
C SER A 61 12.63 2.20 13.66
N GLU A 62 13.42 3.23 13.35
CA GLU A 62 14.78 3.49 13.88
C GLU A 62 14.74 4.43 15.10
#